data_AF-A0A392TDR4-F1
#
_entry.id   AF-A0A392TDR4-F1
#
_cell.length_a   1.000
_cell.length_b   1.000
_cell.length_c   1.000
_cell.angle_alpha   90.00
_cell.angle_beta   90.00
_cell.angle_gamma   90.00
#
_symmetry.space_group_name_H-M   'P 1'
#
loop_
_entity.id
_entity.type
_entity.pdbx_description
1 polymer ?
#
loop_
_entity_poly.entity_id
_entity_poly.type
_entity_poly.pdbx_seq_one_letter_code
_entity_poly.pdbx_strand_id
1 'polypeptide(L)' 'MRVSPIEELEQVQIGEATNQTTNIGTTVPPEERKKIIAILRNNKDLFAWQPSDMPGIDESVIT' A
#
# COMPACT_ATOMS: atom_id res chain seq x y z
N MET A 1 11.30 11.34 -14.75
CA MET A 1 12.29 10.36 -14.23
C MET A 1 11.60 9.58 -13.12
N ARG A 2 11.34 8.27 -13.27
CA ARG A 2 10.80 7.47 -12.18
C ARG A 2 11.96 7.14 -11.25
N VAL A 3 11.90 7.61 -10.01
CA VAL A 3 12.85 7.18 -8.98
C VAL A 3 12.52 5.73 -8.66
N SER A 4 13.47 4.85 -8.94
CA SER A 4 13.36 3.47 -8.47
C SER A 4 13.65 3.46 -6.97
N PRO A 5 12.91 2.64 -6.19
CA PRO A 5 13.27 2.38 -4.81
C PRO A 5 14.75 1.99 -4.71
N ILE A 6 15.46 2.60 -3.76
CA ILE A 6 16.86 2.24 -3.47
C ILE A 6 16.93 0.83 -2.87
N GLU A 7 15.85 0.42 -2.21
CA GLU A 7 15.67 -0.87 -1.58
C GLU A 7 14.80 -1.78 -2.43
N GLU A 8 15.05 -3.09 -2.36
CA GLU A 8 14.14 -4.07 -2.93
C GLU A 8 12.83 -4.10 -2.11
N LEU A 9 11.71 -4.17 -2.83
CA LEU A 9 10.39 -4.14 -2.23
C LEU A 9 9.67 -5.46 -2.49
N GLU A 10 8.90 -5.90 -1.51
CA GLU A 10 8.02 -7.04 -1.61
C GLU A 10 6.55 -6.60 -1.51
N GLN A 11 5.73 -7.10 -2.43
CA GLN A 11 4.29 -6.84 -2.42
C GLN A 11 3.56 -7.71 -1.40
N VAL A 12 2.67 -7.09 -0.63
CA VAL A 12 1.88 -7.75 0.42
C VAL A 12 0.39 -7.43 0.26
N GLN A 13 -0.44 -8.47 0.35
CA GLN A 13 -1.90 -8.35 0.38
C GLN A 13 -2.39 -7.85 1.75
N ILE A 14 -3.08 -6.71 1.75
CA ILE A 14 -3.62 -6.05 2.94
C ILE A 14 -5.13 -6.24 3.05
N GLY A 15 -5.85 -6.02 1.95
CA GLY A 15 -7.30 -6.16 1.91
C GLY A 15 -7.79 -7.48 1.32
N GLU A 16 -9.09 -7.56 1.02
CA GLU A 16 -9.71 -8.78 0.45
C GLU A 16 -9.57 -8.82 -1.07
N ALA A 17 -9.63 -7.66 -1.73
CA ALA A 17 -9.55 -7.57 -3.18
C ALA A 17 -8.10 -7.58 -3.66
N THR A 18 -7.85 -8.14 -4.86
CA THR A 18 -6.49 -8.31 -5.42
C THR A 18 -5.73 -7.00 -5.64
N ASN A 19 -6.43 -5.87 -5.77
CA ASN A 19 -5.83 -4.54 -5.88
C ASN A 19 -5.49 -3.91 -4.52
N GLN A 20 -5.88 -4.53 -3.39
CA GLN A 20 -5.64 -4.02 -2.05
C GLN A 20 -4.30 -4.49 -1.48
N THR A 21 -3.23 -4.18 -2.21
CA THR A 21 -1.85 -4.55 -1.89
C THR A 21 -1.01 -3.32 -1.58
N THR A 22 0.11 -3.53 -0.87
CA THR A 22 1.12 -2.49 -0.65
C THR A 22 2.53 -3.10 -0.72
N ASN A 23 3.55 -2.27 -0.87
CA ASN A 23 4.94 -2.70 -0.95
C ASN A 23 5.66 -2.41 0.38
N ILE A 24 6.43 -3.38 0.86
CA ILE A 24 7.23 -3.27 2.08
C ILE A 24 8.70 -3.55 1.72
N GLY A 25 9.62 -2.78 2.28
CA GLY A 25 11.06 -3.02 2.09
C GLY A 25 11.51 -4.39 2.60
N THR A 26 12.34 -5.08 1.83
CA THR A 26 12.84 -6.42 2.18
C THR A 26 13.88 -6.40 3.30
N THR A 27 14.46 -5.24 3.61
CA THR A 27 15.43 -5.06 4.71
C THR A 27 14.77 -4.94 6.08
N VAL A 28 13.45 -4.77 6.14
CA VAL A 28 12.71 -4.70 7.40
C VAL A 28 12.81 -6.02 8.16
N PRO A 29 13.21 -6.02 9.45
CA PRO A 29 13.31 -7.23 10.24
C PRO A 29 12.00 -8.03 10.26
N PRO A 30 12.03 -9.38 10.22
CA PRO A 30 10.81 -10.20 10.11
C PRO A 30 9.76 -9.93 11.20
N GLU A 31 10.19 -9.65 12.44
CA GLU A 31 9.29 -9.34 13.55
C GLU A 31 8.61 -7.97 13.42
N GLU A 32 9.34 -6.96 12.93
CA GLU A 32 8.78 -5.65 12.64
C GLU A 32 7.86 -5.71 11.43
N ARG A 33 8.26 -6.44 10.40
CA ARG A 33 7.45 -6.68 9.20
C ARG A 33 6.08 -7.27 9.57
N LYS A 34 6.03 -8.29 10.44
CA LYS A 34 4.76 -8.86 10.91
C LYS A 34 3.89 -7.82 11.61
N LYS A 35 4.47 -6.99 12.47
CA LYS A 35 3.75 -5.91 13.18
C LYS A 35 3.20 -4.87 12.21
N ILE A 36 4.01 -4.44 11.24
CA ILE A 36 3.59 -3.49 10.21
C ILE A 36 2.42 -4.06 9.40
N ILE A 37 2.53 -5.31 8.92
CA ILE A 37 1.45 -5.96 8.16
C ILE A 37 0.17 -6.07 9.00
N ALA A 38 0.28 -6.43 10.28
CA ALA A 38 -0.88 -6.52 11.17
C ALA A 38 -1.56 -5.15 11.35
N ILE A 39 -0.78 -4.08 11.55
CA ILE A 39 -1.30 -2.71 11.65
C ILE A 39 -1.99 -2.29 10.35
N LEU A 40 -1.35 -2.51 9.21
CA LEU A 40 -1.90 -2.15 7.91
C LEU A 40 -3.21 -2.89 7.62
N ARG A 41 -3.28 -4.18 7.93
CA ARG A 41 -4.50 -4.99 7.78
C ARG A 41 -5.63 -4.55 8.70
N ASN A 42 -5.30 -4.18 9.94
CA ASN A 42 -6.29 -3.71 10.91
C ASN A 42 -6.88 -2.33 10.53
N ASN A 43 -6.17 -1.56 9.71
CA ASN A 43 -6.57 -0.23 9.24
C ASN A 43 -6.82 -0.22 7.73
N LYS A 44 -7.17 -1.37 7.14
CA LYS A 44 -7.32 -1.50 5.68
C LYS A 44 -8.39 -0.58 5.09
N ASP A 45 -9.36 -0.17 5.90
CA ASP A 45 -10.44 0.76 5.59
C ASP A 45 -10.00 2.23 5.52
N LEU A 46 -8.83 2.57 6.09
CA LEU A 46 -8.27 3.93 6.02
C LEU A 46 -7.55 4.21 4.69
N PHE A 47 -7.31 3.18 3.88
CA PHE A 47 -6.67 3.33 2.58
C PHE A 47 -7.71 3.64 1.50
N ALA A 48 -7.36 4.56 0.62
CA ALA A 48 -8.08 4.76 -0.63
C ALA A 48 -7.55 3.80 -1.70
N TRP A 49 -8.24 2.67 -1.87
CA TRP A 49 -7.84 1.60 -2.80
C TRP A 49 -8.25 1.89 -4.25
N GLN A 50 -9.23 2.75 -4.42
CA GLN A 50 -9.78 3.20 -5.69
C GLN A 50 -9.83 4.74 -5.68
N PRO A 51 -9.79 5.39 -6.85
CA PRO A 51 -9.97 6.85 -6.94
C PRO A 51 -11.23 7.37 -6.22
N SER A 52 -12.32 6.60 -6.25
CA SER A 52 -13.58 6.91 -5.57
C SER A 52 -13.44 7.05 -4.05
N ASP A 53 -12.41 6.45 -3.46
CA ASP A 53 -12.16 6.49 -2.02
C ASP A 53 -11.43 7.80 -1.61
N MET A 54 -10.99 8.63 -2.56
CA MET A 54 -10.43 9.98 -2.33
C MET A 54 -11.39 11.08 -2.83
N PRO A 55 -12.51 11.35 -2.12
CA PRO A 55 -13.41 12.43 -2.49
C PRO A 55 -12.71 13.79 -2.33
N GLY A 56 -12.43 14.47 -3.45
CA GLY A 56 -11.72 15.76 -3.46
C GLY A 56 -10.64 15.88 -4.53
N ILE A 57 -10.28 14.77 -5.20
CA ILE A 57 -9.46 14.79 -6.41
C ILE A 57 -10.40 14.74 -7.61
N ASP A 58 -10.27 15.70 -8.53
CA ASP A 58 -11.02 15.71 -9.79
C ASP A 58 -10.58 14.50 -10.65
N GLU A 59 -11.54 13.71 -11.14
CA GLU A 59 -11.27 12.51 -11.95
C GLU A 59 -10.45 12.81 -13.22
N SER A 60 -10.43 14.06 -13.69
CA SER A 60 -9.61 14.49 -14.84
C SER A 60 -8.09 14.46 -14.59
N VAL A 61 -7.65 14.38 -13.32
CA VAL A 61 -6.22 14.33 -12.96
C VAL A 61 -5.63 12.91 -13.12
N ILE A 62 -6.49 11.89 -13.31
CA ILE A 62 -6.10 10.47 -13.32
C ILE A 62 -5.87 9.93 -14.75
N THR A 63 -5.93 10.78 -15.78
CA THR A 63 -5.64 10.42 -17.19
C THR A 63 -4.16 10.23 -17.48
#